data_AF-A0A8H5R557-F1
#
_entry.id   AF-A0A8H5R557-F1
#
_cell.length_a   1.000
_cell.length_b   1.000
_cell.length_c   1.000
_cell.angle_alpha   90.00
_cell.angle_beta   90.00
_cell.angle_gamma   90.00
#
_symmetry.space_group_name_H-M   'P 1'
#
loop_
_entity.id
_entity.type
_entity.pdbx_description
1 polymer ?
#
loop_
_entity_poly.entity_id
_entity_poly.type
_entity_poly.pdbx_seq_one_letter_code
_entity_poly.pdbx_strand_id
1 'polypeptide(L)'
;MEIQHPPREFAEPVLHFQHSSHLEPEPEPAPGPLPTTESLDEQRPIPAKSQQNVIEPQYPQPSQLITDQDVITNGPSPLGQVPSLSPDLDEDDASSILSDLPSELDEPVAEPDPIDFDWDGPEGHQVLRLKPTVEQWNDFPANLAFARSLKAESHGCFKIVLPEELIEDLPAKDSQKVPANAYRPTQIKRNSFWRVDTVPSVGSFNSSVTGAKCNVTAIKAIDQLRKLYRKNDHKQIRNVRYRVDVPAWTPEQRLEAGVPEKSPIYPLKGDKLDSTKAIIPGIHTPYVYESGPHFGASFQIHAEDFRLVSLNHLYKGRKIWIVVPSTAVDVAEEALGRKDKCSQFMRHRAEFFFPQKLEKLGIPFRIIDQRPGETIVILPDAYHEGFSTGYTIAEAKNYADDAWTTSTYQPCEAKCQLATAIPADLLRPLQEGETQLDLCAGFDLAAEQESPPATPMPEKTKRRFEDDGQSVGNIKRAKV
;
A
#
# COMPACT_ATOMS: atom_id res chain seq x y z
N MET A 1 -2.89 69.81 6.98
CA MET A 1 -3.54 68.80 6.11
C MET A 1 -3.30 69.24 4.68
N GLU A 2 -2.39 68.56 4.00
CA GLU A 2 -2.19 68.57 2.55
C GLU A 2 -2.48 67.12 2.13
N ILE A 3 -3.45 66.77 1.27
CA ILE A 3 -3.90 67.28 -0.04
C ILE A 3 -2.85 67.01 -1.15
N GLN A 4 -3.10 65.99 -1.99
CA GLN A 4 -3.20 66.03 -3.47
C GLN A 4 -3.16 64.60 -4.09
N HIS A 5 -3.37 64.49 -5.40
CA HIS A 5 -3.80 63.27 -6.13
C HIS A 5 -2.77 62.78 -7.18
N PRO A 6 -2.92 61.57 -7.78
CA PRO A 6 -1.87 60.87 -8.57
C PRO A 6 -1.95 61.16 -10.09
N PRO A 7 -1.08 60.55 -10.95
CA PRO A 7 -1.47 59.27 -11.60
C PRO A 7 -0.30 58.30 -12.01
N ARG A 8 -0.71 57.16 -12.60
CA ARG A 8 -0.12 56.27 -13.67
C ARG A 8 1.25 56.63 -14.32
N GLU A 9 2.07 55.71 -14.88
CA GLU A 9 2.00 54.24 -15.14
C GLU A 9 3.40 53.61 -15.42
N PHE A 10 3.50 52.27 -15.44
CA PHE A 10 4.55 51.32 -15.92
C PHE A 10 6.01 51.76 -16.24
N ALA A 11 6.99 51.04 -15.65
CA ALA A 11 8.32 50.70 -16.24
C ALA A 11 9.00 49.50 -15.51
N GLU A 12 10.00 48.87 -16.15
CA GLU A 12 10.77 47.71 -15.64
C GLU A 12 12.01 48.09 -14.79
N PRO A 13 12.59 47.15 -14.00
CA PRO A 13 13.93 47.28 -13.43
C PRO A 13 14.97 46.35 -14.09
N VAL A 14 15.94 46.91 -14.82
CA VAL A 14 17.16 46.21 -15.26
C VAL A 14 18.34 46.59 -14.36
N LEU A 15 19.21 45.63 -14.05
CA LEU A 15 20.39 45.80 -13.22
C LEU A 15 21.47 46.66 -13.88
N HIS A 16 22.19 47.46 -13.09
CA HIS A 16 23.49 48.02 -13.51
C HIS A 16 24.51 48.02 -12.37
N PHE A 17 25.74 47.65 -12.71
CA PHE A 17 26.91 47.61 -11.82
C PHE A 17 27.50 49.01 -11.58
N GLN A 18 28.25 49.16 -10.50
CA GLN A 18 29.30 50.19 -10.38
C GLN A 18 30.67 49.52 -10.27
N HIS A 19 31.64 50.03 -11.02
CA HIS A 19 33.05 49.64 -10.97
C HIS A 19 33.86 50.64 -10.14
N SER A 20 34.91 50.15 -9.48
CA SER A 20 36.14 50.90 -9.23
C SER A 20 37.34 49.94 -9.31
N SER A 21 38.56 50.44 -9.50
CA SER A 21 39.56 49.72 -10.30
C SER A 21 41.02 49.79 -9.82
N HIS A 22 41.73 48.69 -10.04
CA HIS A 22 43.20 48.50 -10.11
C HIS A 22 44.09 48.79 -8.88
N LEU A 23 44.88 47.79 -8.50
CA LEU A 23 46.35 47.79 -8.62
C LEU A 23 46.89 46.34 -8.57
N GLU A 24 48.14 46.10 -9.00
CA GLU A 24 48.72 44.77 -9.28
C GLU A 24 49.71 44.24 -8.21
N PRO A 25 50.10 42.94 -8.22
CA PRO A 25 50.76 42.25 -7.10
C PRO A 25 52.24 41.85 -7.35
N GLU A 26 52.94 41.39 -6.28
CA GLU A 26 54.12 40.50 -6.20
C GLU A 26 54.62 40.43 -4.72
N PRO A 27 55.42 39.43 -4.24
CA PRO A 27 55.39 37.98 -4.48
C PRO A 27 55.38 37.16 -3.14
N GLU A 28 55.60 35.83 -3.19
CA GLU A 28 55.51 34.87 -2.04
C GLU A 28 56.63 34.95 -0.97
N PRO A 29 56.45 34.29 0.20
CA PRO A 29 57.26 33.07 0.43
C PRO A 29 56.55 31.88 1.14
N ALA A 30 57.02 30.65 0.82
CA ALA A 30 56.83 29.40 1.59
C ALA A 30 57.79 29.33 2.83
N PRO A 31 57.83 28.28 3.72
CA PRO A 31 57.18 26.95 3.68
C PRO A 31 56.61 26.42 5.04
N GLY A 32 56.16 25.15 5.11
CA GLY A 32 55.98 24.41 6.37
C GLY A 32 55.01 23.20 6.31
N PRO A 33 55.30 22.03 6.92
CA PRO A 33 54.46 20.82 6.79
C PRO A 33 53.50 20.53 7.98
N LEU A 34 52.35 19.93 7.64
CA LEU A 34 51.49 18.97 8.36
C LEU A 34 51.35 19.02 9.92
N PRO A 35 50.11 18.84 10.40
CA PRO A 35 49.78 17.48 10.89
C PRO A 35 48.49 16.89 10.31
N THR A 36 48.39 15.56 10.35
CA THR A 36 47.20 14.78 9.99
C THR A 36 46.13 14.80 11.09
N THR A 37 44.87 15.07 10.76
CA THR A 37 43.71 14.83 11.65
C THR A 37 42.56 14.14 10.93
N GLU A 38 42.44 12.85 11.23
CA GLU A 38 41.23 11.99 11.24
C GLU A 38 40.05 12.31 10.29
N SER A 39 39.89 11.44 9.29
CA SER A 39 38.57 11.18 8.68
C SER A 39 37.65 10.45 9.68
N LEU A 40 36.55 11.07 10.08
CA LEU A 40 35.50 10.44 10.89
C LEU A 40 34.17 10.38 10.15
N ASP A 41 34.16 9.58 9.08
CA ASP A 41 32.93 9.15 8.42
C ASP A 41 32.51 7.78 9.01
N GLU A 42 31.70 7.82 10.08
CA GLU A 42 31.06 6.63 10.67
C GLU A 42 29.59 6.91 11.01
N GLN A 43 28.74 6.99 9.98
CA GLN A 43 27.33 6.61 10.14
C GLN A 43 27.25 5.09 10.30
N ARG A 44 27.55 4.60 11.52
CA ARG A 44 27.52 3.17 11.84
C ARG A 44 26.16 2.56 11.46
N PRO A 45 26.14 1.44 10.72
CA PRO A 45 24.92 0.65 10.56
C PRO A 45 24.37 0.29 11.95
N ILE A 46 23.11 0.63 12.21
CA ILE A 46 22.43 0.14 13.41
C ILE A 46 22.09 -1.33 13.14
N PRO A 47 22.60 -2.30 13.93
CA PRO A 47 22.26 -3.69 13.70
C PRO A 47 20.77 -3.90 13.93
N ALA A 48 20.11 -4.61 13.00
CA ALA A 48 18.74 -5.05 13.16
C ALA A 48 18.64 -5.97 14.39
N LYS A 49 18.20 -5.41 15.52
CA LYS A 49 17.87 -6.21 16.70
C LYS A 49 16.60 -6.97 16.39
N SER A 50 16.77 -8.27 16.15
CA SER A 50 15.74 -9.31 15.96
C SER A 50 14.31 -8.83 16.20
N GLN A 51 13.59 -8.53 15.12
CA GLN A 51 12.14 -8.38 15.16
C GLN A 51 11.52 -9.76 15.35
N GLN A 52 11.51 -10.23 16.59
CA GLN A 52 11.23 -11.62 16.98
C GLN A 52 9.71 -11.92 17.00
N ASN A 53 8.99 -11.41 15.98
CA ASN A 53 7.57 -11.59 15.64
C ASN A 53 7.33 -10.98 14.23
N VAL A 54 8.15 -11.38 13.26
CA VAL A 54 7.90 -11.22 11.82
C VAL A 54 8.13 -12.60 11.22
N ILE A 55 7.12 -13.16 10.55
CA ILE A 55 7.23 -14.46 9.90
C ILE A 55 8.28 -14.35 8.80
N GLU A 56 9.33 -15.17 8.88
CA GLU A 56 10.44 -15.19 7.92
C GLU A 56 10.19 -16.30 6.89
N PRO A 57 9.72 -15.99 5.66
CA PRO A 57 9.51 -16.99 4.63
C PRO A 57 10.87 -17.54 4.16
N GLN A 58 11.23 -18.74 4.63
CA GLN A 58 12.46 -19.42 4.23
C GLN A 58 12.35 -19.96 2.80
N TYR A 59 12.64 -19.11 1.82
CA TYR A 59 12.77 -19.53 0.42
C TYR A 59 13.95 -20.51 0.25
N PRO A 60 13.74 -21.69 -0.35
CA PRO A 60 14.82 -22.66 -0.55
C PRO A 60 15.86 -22.10 -1.53
N GLN A 61 17.12 -22.08 -1.10
CA GLN A 61 18.24 -21.66 -1.95
C GLN A 61 18.53 -22.73 -3.03
N PRO A 62 18.74 -22.35 -4.30
CA PRO A 62 19.16 -23.29 -5.34
C PRO A 62 20.52 -23.91 -4.99
N SER A 63 20.54 -25.23 -4.79
CA SER A 63 21.78 -25.98 -4.62
C SER A 63 22.58 -26.00 -5.93
N GLN A 64 23.88 -25.79 -5.85
CA GLN A 64 24.77 -25.91 -7.01
C GLN A 64 24.81 -27.36 -7.48
N LEU A 65 24.17 -27.65 -8.62
CA LEU A 65 24.39 -28.91 -9.32
C LEU A 65 25.69 -28.84 -10.12
N ILE A 66 26.52 -29.86 -9.93
CA ILE A 66 27.86 -29.97 -10.48
C ILE A 66 27.79 -30.24 -11.98
N THR A 67 28.69 -29.63 -12.74
CA THR A 67 28.87 -29.90 -14.16
C THR A 67 29.54 -31.26 -14.36
N ASP A 68 28.91 -32.14 -15.13
CA ASP A 68 29.63 -33.12 -15.95
C ASP A 68 29.42 -32.77 -17.42
N GLN A 69 30.52 -32.67 -18.15
CA GLN A 69 30.53 -32.56 -19.61
C GLN A 69 30.72 -33.96 -20.19
N ASP A 70 29.99 -34.30 -21.24
CA ASP A 70 30.49 -35.30 -22.17
C ASP A 70 30.11 -34.97 -23.63
N VAL A 71 30.97 -35.37 -24.56
CA VAL A 71 31.04 -34.77 -25.90
C VAL A 71 30.73 -35.81 -26.98
N ILE A 72 29.61 -35.62 -27.70
CA ILE A 72 29.40 -36.25 -29.01
C ILE A 72 28.93 -35.18 -30.00
N THR A 73 29.68 -35.05 -31.09
CA THR A 73 29.34 -34.24 -32.27
C THR A 73 28.83 -35.15 -33.40
N ASN A 74 27.92 -34.66 -34.26
CA ASN A 74 27.92 -34.95 -35.71
C ASN A 74 26.88 -34.12 -36.48
N GLY A 75 26.99 -34.14 -37.82
CA GLY A 75 26.36 -33.19 -38.77
C GLY A 75 25.00 -33.56 -39.40
N PRO A 76 24.58 -32.88 -40.49
CA PRO A 76 23.15 -32.65 -40.78
C PRO A 76 22.56 -33.26 -42.09
N SER A 77 21.21 -33.35 -42.12
CA SER A 77 20.32 -33.39 -43.31
C SER A 77 20.38 -34.67 -44.21
N PRO A 78 19.49 -34.89 -45.23
CA PRO A 78 18.43 -34.02 -45.80
C PRO A 78 17.05 -34.65 -46.21
N LEU A 79 16.10 -33.77 -46.57
CA LEU A 79 15.07 -33.84 -47.65
C LEU A 79 14.02 -34.98 -47.81
N GLY A 80 12.79 -34.56 -48.18
CA GLY A 80 11.71 -35.36 -48.80
C GLY A 80 10.34 -34.66 -48.66
N GLN A 81 9.94 -33.76 -49.57
CA GLN A 81 9.20 -33.96 -50.84
C GLN A 81 7.67 -34.17 -50.74
N VAL A 82 6.95 -33.61 -51.71
CA VAL A 82 5.48 -33.46 -51.79
C VAL A 82 4.98 -34.02 -53.14
N PRO A 83 3.76 -34.58 -53.21
CA PRO A 83 3.01 -34.68 -54.46
C PRO A 83 1.71 -33.85 -54.42
N SER A 84 1.46 -33.10 -55.49
CA SER A 84 0.17 -32.47 -55.79
C SER A 84 -0.64 -33.33 -56.77
N LEU A 85 -1.95 -33.06 -56.89
CA LEU A 85 -2.75 -33.34 -58.10
C LEU A 85 -4.08 -32.58 -58.06
N SER A 86 -4.39 -31.86 -59.14
CA SER A 86 -5.74 -31.37 -59.48
C SER A 86 -6.36 -32.30 -60.54
N PRO A 87 -7.65 -32.14 -60.88
CA PRO A 87 -7.91 -31.40 -62.11
C PRO A 87 -9.14 -30.47 -62.08
N ASP A 88 -9.19 -29.62 -63.10
CA ASP A 88 -10.26 -28.72 -63.54
C ASP A 88 -11.39 -29.54 -64.26
N LEU A 89 -12.57 -29.02 -64.66
CA LEU A 89 -13.12 -27.66 -64.83
C LEU A 89 -14.39 -27.49 -63.93
N ASP A 90 -15.46 -26.68 -64.12
CA ASP A 90 -16.02 -25.79 -65.17
C ASP A 90 -16.77 -24.60 -64.49
N GLU A 91 -17.28 -23.63 -65.27
CA GLU A 91 -18.18 -22.53 -64.83
C GLU A 91 -19.62 -22.65 -65.40
N ASP A 92 -20.50 -21.70 -65.08
CA ASP A 92 -21.92 -21.53 -65.50
C ASP A 92 -23.00 -22.46 -64.89
N ASP A 93 -23.60 -22.02 -63.78
CA ASP A 93 -25.00 -21.53 -63.83
C ASP A 93 -25.22 -20.43 -62.77
N ALA A 94 -26.15 -19.51 -63.02
CA ALA A 94 -26.37 -18.32 -62.20
C ALA A 94 -27.83 -18.18 -61.73
N SER A 95 -27.99 -17.68 -60.50
CA SER A 95 -29.25 -17.37 -59.81
C SER A 95 -30.05 -18.56 -59.22
N SER A 96 -31.03 -18.23 -58.36
CA SER A 96 -32.09 -19.10 -57.84
C SER A 96 -31.85 -20.05 -56.65
N ILE A 97 -30.81 -19.83 -55.82
CA ILE A 97 -30.83 -20.24 -54.40
C ILE A 97 -30.46 -19.04 -53.51
N LEU A 98 -31.43 -18.15 -53.26
CA LEU A 98 -31.29 -17.03 -52.34
C LEU A 98 -32.63 -16.70 -51.67
N SER A 99 -33.10 -17.65 -50.86
CA SER A 99 -34.21 -17.52 -49.91
C SER A 99 -33.97 -18.48 -48.73
N ASP A 100 -34.55 -18.17 -47.57
CA ASP A 100 -34.62 -19.04 -46.39
C ASP A 100 -33.30 -19.29 -45.61
N LEU A 101 -32.46 -18.26 -45.50
CA LEU A 101 -31.66 -18.04 -44.29
C LEU A 101 -32.29 -16.88 -43.49
N PRO A 102 -32.58 -17.04 -42.18
CA PRO A 102 -33.03 -15.94 -41.35
C PRO A 102 -31.94 -14.87 -41.27
N SER A 103 -32.30 -13.62 -41.54
CA SER A 103 -31.51 -12.49 -41.06
C SER A 103 -31.72 -12.37 -39.56
N GLU A 104 -30.83 -12.98 -38.78
CA GLU A 104 -30.50 -12.45 -37.45
C GLU A 104 -30.13 -10.98 -37.69
N LEU A 105 -31.02 -10.07 -37.27
CA LEU A 105 -30.71 -8.65 -37.30
C LEU A 105 -29.68 -8.42 -36.21
N ASP A 106 -28.48 -7.99 -36.60
CA ASP A 106 -27.57 -7.29 -35.68
C ASP A 106 -28.30 -6.03 -35.21
N GLU A 107 -29.10 -6.15 -34.14
CA GLU A 107 -29.48 -4.98 -33.35
C GLU A 107 -28.16 -4.35 -32.89
N PRO A 108 -27.95 -3.04 -33.13
CA PRO A 108 -26.70 -2.40 -32.76
C PRO A 108 -26.57 -2.52 -31.24
N VAL A 109 -25.64 -3.37 -30.79
CA VAL A 109 -25.35 -3.60 -29.37
C VAL A 109 -25.17 -2.23 -28.73
N ALA A 110 -26.12 -1.85 -27.88
CA ALA A 110 -26.11 -0.53 -27.29
C ALA A 110 -24.80 -0.35 -26.52
N GLU A 111 -24.02 0.68 -26.89
CA GLU A 111 -22.85 1.11 -26.14
C GLU A 111 -23.26 1.20 -24.66
N PRO A 112 -22.62 0.44 -23.75
CA PRO A 112 -23.11 0.30 -22.39
C PRO A 112 -23.14 1.66 -21.70
N ASP A 113 -24.23 1.95 -20.99
CA ASP A 113 -24.44 3.25 -20.35
C ASP A 113 -23.21 3.66 -19.52
N PRO A 114 -22.76 4.93 -19.60
CA PRO A 114 -21.56 5.38 -18.93
C PRO A 114 -21.73 5.29 -17.40
N ILE A 115 -20.67 4.86 -16.71
CA ILE A 115 -20.62 4.76 -15.26
C ILE A 115 -20.88 6.15 -14.64
N ASP A 116 -21.87 6.26 -13.73
CA ASP A 116 -22.13 7.53 -13.03
C ASP A 116 -20.93 7.94 -12.17
N PHE A 117 -20.68 9.25 -12.05
CA PHE A 117 -19.56 9.75 -11.26
C PHE A 117 -19.79 11.14 -10.69
N ASP A 118 -19.09 11.45 -9.60
CA ASP A 118 -18.93 12.81 -9.08
C ASP A 118 -17.49 13.10 -8.62
N TRP A 119 -17.27 14.31 -8.12
CA TRP A 119 -15.98 14.82 -7.66
C TRP A 119 -16.00 15.04 -6.15
N ASP A 120 -15.68 13.99 -5.38
CA ASP A 120 -15.73 13.99 -3.92
C ASP A 120 -14.40 14.44 -3.29
N GLY A 121 -14.51 15.11 -2.13
CA GLY A 121 -13.36 15.51 -1.32
C GLY A 121 -13.42 16.98 -0.85
N PRO A 122 -12.41 17.45 -0.10
CA PRO A 122 -12.28 18.86 0.26
C PRO A 122 -12.02 19.75 -0.97
N GLU A 123 -12.36 21.03 -0.86
CA GLU A 123 -11.99 22.07 -1.83
C GLU A 123 -10.48 22.03 -2.15
N GLY A 124 -10.11 22.11 -3.43
CA GLY A 124 -8.73 21.96 -3.91
C GLY A 124 -8.17 20.52 -3.89
N HIS A 125 -8.91 19.56 -3.33
CA HIS A 125 -8.48 18.17 -3.13
C HIS A 125 -9.45 17.12 -3.65
N GLN A 126 -10.46 17.53 -4.42
CA GLN A 126 -11.45 16.62 -5.01
C GLN A 126 -10.80 15.56 -5.91
N VAL A 127 -11.34 14.34 -5.83
CA VAL A 127 -10.96 13.19 -6.65
C VAL A 127 -12.20 12.59 -7.32
N LEU A 128 -11.98 11.85 -8.40
CA LEU A 128 -13.05 11.15 -9.10
C LEU A 128 -13.67 10.10 -8.17
N ARG A 129 -15.00 10.00 -8.14
CA ARG A 129 -15.73 8.92 -7.49
C ARG A 129 -16.74 8.32 -8.45
N LEU A 130 -16.54 7.06 -8.81
CA LEU A 130 -17.46 6.27 -9.62
C LEU A 130 -18.60 5.68 -8.77
N LYS A 131 -19.76 5.49 -9.39
CA LYS A 131 -20.96 4.84 -8.84
C LYS A 131 -21.50 3.82 -9.87
N PRO A 132 -20.79 2.69 -10.09
CA PRO A 132 -21.21 1.69 -11.06
C PRO A 132 -22.49 0.98 -10.64
N THR A 133 -23.20 0.37 -11.62
CA THR A 133 -24.17 -0.70 -11.37
C THR A 133 -23.47 -2.00 -10.92
N VAL A 134 -24.24 -3.04 -10.58
CA VAL A 134 -23.69 -4.37 -10.27
C VAL A 134 -22.97 -4.98 -11.48
N GLU A 135 -23.53 -4.86 -12.69
CA GLU A 135 -22.90 -5.33 -13.93
C GLU A 135 -21.59 -4.58 -14.20
N GLN A 136 -21.63 -3.24 -14.06
CA GLN A 136 -20.46 -2.40 -14.23
C GLN A 136 -19.38 -2.71 -13.19
N TRP A 137 -19.71 -2.91 -11.90
CA TRP A 137 -18.72 -3.25 -10.86
C TRP A 137 -17.99 -4.56 -11.15
N ASN A 138 -18.72 -5.57 -11.66
CA ASN A 138 -18.14 -6.85 -12.06
C ASN A 138 -17.18 -6.74 -13.26
N ASP A 139 -17.20 -5.63 -14.01
CA ASP A 139 -16.17 -5.25 -14.97
C ASP A 139 -15.21 -4.18 -14.39
N PHE A 140 -14.40 -4.60 -13.41
CA PHE A 140 -13.33 -3.75 -12.87
C PHE A 140 -12.34 -3.21 -13.93
N PRO A 141 -11.94 -3.96 -14.99
CA PRO A 141 -11.18 -3.41 -16.11
C PRO A 141 -11.85 -2.19 -16.75
N ALA A 142 -13.16 -2.24 -17.02
CA ALA A 142 -13.91 -1.10 -17.56
C ALA A 142 -13.95 0.09 -16.59
N ASN A 143 -14.11 -0.13 -15.28
CA ASN A 143 -14.03 0.94 -14.27
C ASN A 143 -12.66 1.64 -14.28
N LEU A 144 -11.58 0.86 -14.33
CA LEU A 144 -10.22 1.38 -14.35
C LEU A 144 -9.93 2.15 -15.65
N ALA A 145 -10.39 1.64 -16.80
CA ALA A 145 -10.29 2.33 -18.09
C ALA A 145 -11.08 3.64 -18.11
N PHE A 146 -12.31 3.65 -17.60
CA PHE A 146 -13.15 4.83 -17.50
C PHE A 146 -12.52 5.90 -16.58
N ALA A 147 -11.99 5.51 -15.41
CA ALA A 147 -11.29 6.42 -14.52
C ALA A 147 -10.05 7.08 -15.15
N ARG A 148 -9.28 6.33 -15.96
CA ARG A 148 -8.14 6.85 -16.73
C ARG A 148 -8.57 7.77 -17.89
N SER A 149 -9.72 7.50 -18.51
CA SER A 149 -10.29 8.43 -19.50
C SER A 149 -10.56 9.81 -18.89
N LEU A 150 -11.05 9.82 -17.63
CA LEU A 150 -11.30 11.00 -16.79
C LEU A 150 -10.05 11.50 -16.02
N LYS A 151 -8.84 11.03 -16.38
CA LYS A 151 -7.53 11.49 -15.88
C LYS A 151 -7.29 11.30 -14.38
N ALA A 152 -7.78 10.21 -13.80
CA ALA A 152 -7.50 9.82 -12.42
C ALA A 152 -5.99 9.72 -12.08
N GLU A 153 -5.11 9.45 -13.05
CA GLU A 153 -3.65 9.44 -12.88
C GLU A 153 -3.11 10.78 -12.36
N SER A 154 -3.70 11.90 -12.78
CA SER A 154 -3.33 13.25 -12.30
C SER A 154 -3.61 13.47 -10.81
N HIS A 155 -4.42 12.58 -10.21
CA HIS A 155 -4.74 12.56 -8.79
C HIS A 155 -4.08 11.40 -8.03
N GLY A 156 -3.50 10.42 -8.74
CA GLY A 156 -2.89 9.21 -8.17
C GLY A 156 -3.89 8.20 -7.61
N CYS A 157 -5.17 8.55 -7.51
CA CYS A 157 -6.21 7.70 -6.98
C CYS A 157 -7.60 8.15 -7.44
N PHE A 158 -8.56 7.23 -7.33
CA PHE A 158 -9.98 7.52 -7.42
C PHE A 158 -10.76 6.71 -6.38
N LYS A 159 -12.05 6.99 -6.24
CA LYS A 159 -12.97 6.25 -5.38
C LYS A 159 -13.96 5.47 -6.24
N ILE A 160 -14.46 4.36 -5.74
CA ILE A 160 -15.64 3.67 -6.27
C ILE A 160 -16.58 3.41 -5.10
N VAL A 161 -17.86 3.76 -5.26
CA VAL A 161 -18.91 3.35 -4.33
C VAL A 161 -19.35 1.94 -4.72
N LEU A 162 -19.34 1.01 -3.76
CA LEU A 162 -19.89 -0.33 -3.99
C LEU A 162 -21.42 -0.22 -4.16
N PRO A 163 -22.03 -0.89 -5.18
CA PRO A 163 -23.49 -0.96 -5.34
C PRO A 163 -24.19 -1.40 -4.05
N GLU A 164 -25.35 -0.81 -3.72
CA GLU A 164 -26.04 -1.10 -2.45
C GLU A 164 -26.45 -2.58 -2.32
N GLU A 165 -26.70 -3.24 -3.45
CA GLU A 165 -27.02 -4.66 -3.59
C GLU A 165 -25.86 -5.60 -3.21
N LEU A 166 -24.62 -5.09 -3.19
CA LEU A 166 -23.40 -5.83 -2.84
C LEU A 166 -22.88 -5.49 -1.42
N ILE A 167 -23.58 -4.63 -0.67
CA ILE A 167 -23.22 -4.30 0.71
C ILE A 167 -23.75 -5.37 1.67
N GLU A 168 -22.91 -6.35 1.99
CA GLU A 168 -23.19 -7.36 3.02
C GLU A 168 -22.98 -6.80 4.45
N ASP A 169 -23.84 -7.22 5.39
CA ASP A 169 -23.75 -6.85 6.81
C ASP A 169 -22.50 -7.47 7.46
N LEU A 170 -21.84 -6.73 8.36
CA LEU A 170 -20.63 -7.24 9.03
C LEU A 170 -20.97 -8.33 10.06
N PRO A 171 -20.29 -9.49 10.04
CA PRO A 171 -20.57 -10.58 10.97
C PRO A 171 -20.27 -10.21 12.42
N ALA A 172 -20.95 -10.90 13.35
CA ALA A 172 -20.68 -10.78 14.76
C ALA A 172 -19.31 -11.41 15.09
N LYS A 173 -18.42 -10.62 15.72
CA LYS A 173 -17.07 -11.06 16.12
C LYS A 173 -16.86 -10.79 17.60
N ASP A 174 -16.50 -11.84 18.33
CA ASP A 174 -16.23 -11.80 19.77
C ASP A 174 -14.96 -11.02 20.14
N SER A 175 -14.77 -10.76 21.44
CA SER A 175 -13.65 -9.95 21.95
C SER A 175 -12.31 -10.68 21.99
N GLN A 176 -11.71 -10.84 20.81
CA GLN A 176 -10.35 -11.34 20.64
C GLN A 176 -9.30 -10.36 21.19
N LYS A 177 -8.23 -10.91 21.79
CA LYS A 177 -6.98 -10.19 22.10
C LYS A 177 -5.88 -10.72 21.21
N VAL A 178 -5.36 -9.88 20.32
CA VAL A 178 -4.46 -10.27 19.22
C VAL A 178 -3.30 -9.28 19.07
N PRO A 179 -2.20 -9.69 18.41
CA PRO A 179 -1.13 -8.78 18.01
C PRO A 179 -1.67 -7.55 17.28
N ALA A 180 -1.13 -6.38 17.60
CA ALA A 180 -1.54 -5.11 17.00
C ALA A 180 -0.43 -4.05 17.10
N ASN A 181 -0.32 -3.23 16.06
CA ASN A 181 0.62 -2.13 16.00
C ASN A 181 0.16 -0.93 16.84
N ALA A 182 1.09 -0.36 17.60
CA ALA A 182 1.03 0.98 18.15
C ALA A 182 2.13 1.85 17.49
N TYR A 183 2.12 3.17 17.72
CA TYR A 183 2.98 4.10 16.98
C TYR A 183 3.79 5.01 17.89
N ARG A 184 5.02 5.36 17.47
CA ARG A 184 5.91 6.31 18.14
C ARG A 184 6.36 7.39 17.15
N PRO A 185 5.59 8.49 17.00
CA PRO A 185 5.99 9.63 16.18
C PRO A 185 7.23 10.32 16.74
N THR A 186 8.16 10.69 15.85
CA THR A 186 9.43 11.36 16.13
C THR A 186 9.65 12.45 15.07
N GLN A 187 9.77 13.72 15.47
CA GLN A 187 9.93 14.81 14.50
C GLN A 187 11.39 14.95 14.03
N ILE A 188 11.62 14.79 12.72
CA ILE A 188 12.95 14.89 12.10
C ILE A 188 13.28 16.36 11.83
N LYS A 189 13.76 17.05 12.89
CA LYS A 189 13.93 18.52 12.94
C LYS A 189 14.64 19.14 11.72
N ARG A 190 15.67 18.49 11.17
CA ARG A 190 16.42 18.96 9.98
C ARG A 190 15.51 19.16 8.76
N ASN A 191 14.51 18.30 8.57
CA ASN A 191 13.68 18.26 7.37
C ASN A 191 12.19 18.61 7.64
N SER A 192 11.80 18.67 8.91
CA SER A 192 10.45 18.96 9.44
C SER A 192 9.33 17.95 9.16
N PHE A 193 9.65 16.79 8.56
CA PHE A 193 8.72 15.64 8.49
C PHE A 193 8.78 14.77 9.76
N TRP A 194 7.91 13.77 9.84
CA TRP A 194 7.86 12.82 10.94
C TRP A 194 8.40 11.46 10.52
N ARG A 195 9.06 10.76 11.44
CA ARG A 195 9.18 9.31 11.42
C ARG A 195 8.16 8.74 12.40
N VAL A 196 7.42 7.70 12.01
CA VAL A 196 6.34 7.12 12.81
C VAL A 196 6.67 5.66 13.04
N ASP A 197 7.51 5.39 14.03
CA ASP A 197 8.00 4.03 14.30
C ASP A 197 6.83 3.13 14.73
N THR A 198 6.65 2.01 14.03
CA THR A 198 5.74 0.94 14.46
C THR A 198 6.31 0.24 15.69
N VAL A 199 5.44 0.02 16.69
CA VAL A 199 5.77 -0.60 17.98
C VAL A 199 4.82 -1.78 18.19
N PRO A 200 5.33 -3.03 18.20
CA PRO A 200 4.53 -4.21 18.50
C PRO A 200 3.78 -4.08 19.83
N SER A 201 2.54 -4.53 19.84
CA SER A 201 1.64 -4.45 20.99
C SER A 201 0.53 -5.50 20.90
N VAL A 202 -0.41 -5.45 21.84
CA VAL A 202 -1.64 -6.26 21.83
C VAL A 202 -2.83 -5.31 21.83
N GLY A 203 -3.81 -5.59 20.98
CA GLY A 203 -5.11 -4.92 20.94
C GLY A 203 -6.24 -5.82 21.42
N SER A 204 -7.44 -5.26 21.56
CA SER A 204 -8.67 -6.00 21.83
C SER A 204 -9.73 -5.50 20.85
N PHE A 205 -10.34 -6.41 20.10
CA PHE A 205 -11.20 -6.09 18.95
C PHE A 205 -12.45 -6.96 18.96
N ASN A 206 -13.59 -6.41 18.52
CA ASN A 206 -14.89 -7.08 18.37
C ASN A 206 -15.88 -6.19 17.61
N SER A 207 -16.99 -6.76 17.13
CA SER A 207 -18.01 -6.04 16.37
C SER A 207 -18.74 -4.95 17.20
N SER A 208 -18.86 -5.14 18.52
CA SER A 208 -19.56 -4.24 19.45
C SER A 208 -18.83 -2.92 19.72
N VAL A 209 -17.52 -2.86 19.48
CA VAL A 209 -16.72 -1.65 19.70
C VAL A 209 -17.16 -0.53 18.76
N THR A 210 -17.79 0.48 19.34
CA THR A 210 -18.10 1.74 18.68
C THR A 210 -17.12 2.82 19.14
N GLY A 211 -16.15 3.14 18.27
CA GLY A 211 -15.26 4.27 18.51
C GLY A 211 -15.99 5.61 18.47
N ALA A 212 -15.45 6.62 19.14
CA ALA A 212 -16.00 7.97 19.10
C ALA A 212 -15.95 8.51 17.65
N LYS A 213 -17.12 8.79 17.05
CA LYS A 213 -17.21 9.22 15.65
C LYS A 213 -16.50 10.58 15.46
N CYS A 214 -15.49 10.59 14.60
CA CYS A 214 -14.76 11.80 14.25
C CYS A 214 -15.59 12.65 13.27
N ASN A 215 -16.34 13.62 13.79
CA ASN A 215 -17.31 14.42 13.01
C ASN A 215 -16.73 15.74 12.45
N VAL A 216 -15.41 15.87 12.29
CA VAL A 216 -14.77 17.07 11.71
C VAL A 216 -14.39 16.87 10.24
N THR A 217 -14.16 17.94 9.48
CA THR A 217 -13.68 17.85 8.08
C THR A 217 -12.31 17.15 8.00
N ALA A 218 -11.98 16.54 6.85
CA ALA A 218 -10.71 15.82 6.66
C ALA A 218 -9.48 16.66 7.03
N ILE A 219 -9.43 17.92 6.59
CA ILE A 219 -8.39 18.91 6.95
C ILE A 219 -8.30 19.11 8.48
N LYS A 220 -9.43 19.20 9.19
CA LYS A 220 -9.45 19.31 10.66
C LYS A 220 -9.04 18.02 11.36
N ALA A 221 -9.29 16.85 10.77
CA ALA A 221 -8.80 15.56 11.28
C ALA A 221 -7.27 15.45 11.12
N ILE A 222 -6.72 15.80 9.95
CA ILE A 222 -5.26 15.90 9.73
C ILE A 222 -4.62 16.83 10.76
N ASP A 223 -5.28 17.95 11.06
CA ASP A 223 -4.79 18.90 12.05
C ASP A 223 -4.91 18.39 13.51
N GLN A 224 -5.82 17.46 13.79
CA GLN A 224 -5.88 16.70 15.05
C GLN A 224 -4.76 15.66 15.13
N LEU A 225 -4.44 14.95 14.04
CA LEU A 225 -3.29 14.02 13.99
C LEU A 225 -1.96 14.78 14.20
N ARG A 226 -1.79 15.94 13.56
CA ARG A 226 -0.63 16.83 13.75
C ARG A 226 -0.44 17.24 15.22
N LYS A 227 -1.55 17.46 15.94
CA LYS A 227 -1.55 17.74 17.39
C LYS A 227 -1.26 16.50 18.23
N LEU A 228 -1.79 15.33 17.83
CA LEU A 228 -1.54 14.04 18.49
C LEU A 228 -0.06 13.64 18.40
N TYR A 229 0.56 13.76 17.22
CA TYR A 229 1.98 13.48 17.03
C TYR A 229 2.86 14.42 17.85
N ARG A 230 2.63 15.74 17.78
CA ARG A 230 3.35 16.73 18.62
C ARG A 230 3.23 16.47 20.13
N LYS A 231 2.08 16.01 20.62
CA LYS A 231 1.88 15.65 22.03
C LYS A 231 2.66 14.39 22.44
N ASN A 232 2.96 13.51 21.50
CA ASN A 232 3.65 12.23 21.70
C ASN A 232 5.02 12.20 20.99
N ASP A 233 5.66 13.34 20.74
CA ASP A 233 6.98 13.35 20.09
C ASP A 233 8.00 12.55 20.89
N HIS A 234 8.74 11.67 20.19
CA HIS A 234 9.60 10.61 20.72
C HIS A 234 8.92 9.58 21.66
N LYS A 235 7.59 9.51 21.71
CA LYS A 235 6.81 8.70 22.68
C LYS A 235 5.75 7.85 22.00
N GLN A 236 5.48 6.66 22.55
CA GLN A 236 4.42 5.79 22.03
C GLN A 236 3.04 6.39 22.33
N ILE A 237 2.18 6.48 21.31
CA ILE A 237 0.78 6.88 21.45
C ILE A 237 0.04 5.76 22.19
N ARG A 238 -0.16 5.92 23.49
CA ARG A 238 -0.60 4.86 24.43
C ARG A 238 -1.82 4.06 23.98
N ASN A 239 -2.83 4.73 23.44
CA ASN A 239 -4.17 4.17 23.25
C ASN A 239 -4.45 3.68 21.81
N VAL A 240 -3.61 4.02 20.84
CA VAL A 240 -3.83 3.61 19.44
C VAL A 240 -3.42 2.15 19.25
N ARG A 241 -4.25 1.38 18.51
CA ARG A 241 -3.99 0.00 18.08
C ARG A 241 -4.47 -0.19 16.65
N TYR A 242 -3.72 -0.95 15.87
CA TYR A 242 -4.09 -1.37 14.51
C TYR A 242 -3.72 -2.85 14.33
N ARG A 243 -4.71 -3.72 14.19
CA ARG A 243 -4.51 -5.08 13.66
C ARG A 243 -4.34 -4.91 12.15
N VAL A 244 -3.29 -5.47 11.60
CA VAL A 244 -2.88 -5.33 10.19
C VAL A 244 -2.65 -6.71 9.61
N ASP A 245 -2.61 -6.80 8.29
CA ASP A 245 -2.07 -7.95 7.55
C ASP A 245 -2.72 -9.28 7.98
N VAL A 246 -4.04 -9.25 8.21
CA VAL A 246 -4.83 -10.40 8.65
C VAL A 246 -5.31 -11.19 7.43
N PRO A 247 -4.96 -12.48 7.28
CA PRO A 247 -5.47 -13.35 6.22
C PRO A 247 -7.00 -13.26 6.06
N ALA A 248 -7.46 -13.26 4.81
CA ALA A 248 -8.87 -13.13 4.46
C ALA A 248 -9.21 -13.85 3.14
N TRP A 249 -8.47 -14.89 2.77
CA TRP A 249 -8.63 -15.64 1.52
C TRP A 249 -9.58 -16.82 1.60
N THR A 250 -9.82 -17.39 2.79
CA THR A 250 -10.90 -18.39 3.00
C THR A 250 -12.11 -17.77 3.70
N PRO A 251 -13.34 -18.26 3.50
CA PRO A 251 -14.53 -17.76 4.21
C PRO A 251 -14.37 -17.77 5.75
N GLU A 252 -13.69 -18.79 6.29
CA GLU A 252 -13.44 -18.94 7.73
C GLU A 252 -12.53 -17.83 8.26
N GLN A 253 -11.42 -17.57 7.56
CA GLN A 253 -10.51 -16.45 7.89
C GLN A 253 -11.25 -15.11 7.85
N ARG A 254 -12.13 -14.91 6.87
CA ARG A 254 -12.91 -13.68 6.69
C ARG A 254 -13.90 -13.45 7.83
N LEU A 255 -14.66 -14.49 8.20
CA LEU A 255 -15.56 -14.46 9.35
C LEU A 255 -14.80 -14.19 10.66
N GLU A 256 -13.62 -14.80 10.85
CA GLU A 256 -12.78 -14.54 12.04
C GLU A 256 -12.18 -13.12 12.06
N ALA A 257 -11.76 -12.62 10.89
CA ALA A 257 -11.34 -11.23 10.71
C ALA A 257 -12.51 -10.25 10.94
N GLY A 258 -13.76 -10.69 10.79
CA GLY A 258 -14.98 -9.93 11.02
C GLY A 258 -15.49 -9.19 9.79
N VAL A 259 -15.27 -9.74 8.60
CA VAL A 259 -15.76 -9.25 7.29
C VAL A 259 -16.63 -10.33 6.62
N PRO A 260 -17.45 -9.99 5.60
CA PRO A 260 -18.35 -10.97 4.95
C PRO A 260 -17.59 -12.12 4.29
N GLU A 261 -18.26 -13.27 4.10
CA GLU A 261 -17.67 -14.49 3.51
C GLU A 261 -17.10 -14.27 2.11
N LYS A 262 -17.65 -13.30 1.37
CA LYS A 262 -17.14 -12.85 0.07
C LYS A 262 -16.38 -11.54 0.21
N SER A 263 -15.41 -11.33 -0.67
CA SER A 263 -14.79 -10.01 -0.83
C SER A 263 -15.49 -9.24 -1.94
N PRO A 264 -15.75 -7.94 -1.77
CA PRO A 264 -16.12 -7.09 -2.90
C PRO A 264 -14.96 -6.91 -3.88
N ILE A 265 -13.70 -7.10 -3.44
CA ILE A 265 -12.47 -6.81 -4.20
C ILE A 265 -11.61 -8.06 -4.50
N TYR A 266 -12.15 -9.27 -4.33
CA TYR A 266 -11.43 -10.52 -4.65
C TYR A 266 -12.39 -11.72 -4.88
N PRO A 267 -12.27 -12.47 -6.00
CA PRO A 267 -11.46 -12.17 -7.18
C PRO A 267 -11.99 -10.95 -7.96
N LEU A 268 -11.21 -10.44 -8.92
CA LEU A 268 -11.62 -9.37 -9.83
C LEU A 268 -11.33 -9.75 -11.27
N LYS A 269 -12.19 -9.32 -12.20
CA LYS A 269 -12.06 -9.62 -13.62
C LYS A 269 -10.73 -9.08 -14.18
N GLY A 270 -10.03 -9.91 -14.95
CA GLY A 270 -8.83 -9.50 -15.70
C GLY A 270 -7.58 -9.23 -14.85
N ASP A 271 -7.50 -9.72 -13.62
CA ASP A 271 -6.30 -9.54 -12.80
C ASP A 271 -5.16 -10.46 -13.27
N LYS A 272 -4.08 -9.87 -13.78
CA LYS A 272 -2.89 -10.62 -14.22
C LYS A 272 -2.04 -11.18 -13.09
N LEU A 273 -2.31 -10.83 -11.82
CA LEU A 273 -1.70 -11.48 -10.66
C LEU A 273 -2.01 -12.99 -10.65
N ASP A 274 -3.21 -13.38 -11.07
CA ASP A 274 -3.65 -14.78 -11.15
C ASP A 274 -2.77 -15.62 -12.11
N SER A 275 -2.02 -14.97 -13.01
CA SER A 275 -1.10 -15.59 -13.98
C SER A 275 0.40 -15.40 -13.67
N THR A 276 0.78 -15.02 -12.45
CA THR A 276 2.20 -14.99 -12.04
C THR A 276 2.68 -16.30 -11.42
N LYS A 277 4.01 -16.49 -11.31
CA LYS A 277 4.65 -17.71 -10.79
C LYS A 277 4.13 -18.14 -9.40
N ALA A 278 3.86 -17.19 -8.51
CA ALA A 278 3.39 -17.47 -7.16
C ALA A 278 2.12 -16.69 -6.81
N ILE A 279 1.33 -17.22 -5.87
CA ILE A 279 0.28 -16.52 -5.13
C ILE A 279 0.94 -15.99 -3.85
N ILE A 280 0.93 -14.67 -3.65
CA ILE A 280 1.63 -14.00 -2.54
C ILE A 280 0.61 -13.39 -1.56
N PRO A 281 0.62 -13.80 -0.27
CA PRO A 281 -0.20 -13.21 0.79
C PRO A 281 -0.18 -11.68 0.82
N GLY A 282 -1.36 -11.05 0.79
CA GLY A 282 -1.54 -9.59 0.81
C GLY A 282 -1.44 -8.90 -0.55
N ILE A 283 -0.81 -9.53 -1.55
CA ILE A 283 -0.71 -9.03 -2.93
C ILE A 283 -1.82 -9.65 -3.77
N HIS A 284 -1.79 -10.98 -3.91
CA HIS A 284 -2.75 -11.79 -4.66
C HIS A 284 -4.02 -12.06 -3.86
N THR A 285 -3.89 -12.13 -2.55
CA THR A 285 -4.98 -12.46 -1.63
C THR A 285 -5.23 -11.31 -0.67
N PRO A 286 -6.49 -11.06 -0.28
CA PRO A 286 -6.82 -9.89 0.52
C PRO A 286 -6.31 -10.01 1.97
N TYR A 287 -5.97 -8.85 2.54
CA TYR A 287 -5.72 -8.68 3.97
C TYR A 287 -6.73 -7.73 4.62
N VAL A 288 -7.17 -8.06 5.83
CA VAL A 288 -8.06 -7.22 6.65
C VAL A 288 -7.25 -6.36 7.63
N TYR A 289 -7.67 -5.11 7.77
CA TYR A 289 -7.06 -4.07 8.57
C TYR A 289 -8.10 -3.47 9.53
N GLU A 290 -7.87 -3.60 10.84
CA GLU A 290 -8.81 -3.22 11.89
C GLU A 290 -8.17 -2.27 12.90
N SER A 291 -8.66 -1.03 13.00
CA SER A 291 -8.19 -0.06 14.00
C SER A 291 -9.05 -0.08 15.25
N GLY A 292 -8.40 0.08 16.42
CA GLY A 292 -9.09 0.22 17.69
C GLY A 292 -9.92 1.51 17.77
N PRO A 293 -10.74 1.71 18.81
CA PRO A 293 -11.68 2.81 18.93
C PRO A 293 -11.07 4.22 19.04
N HIS A 294 -9.74 4.32 19.05
CA HIS A 294 -9.00 5.56 19.26
C HIS A 294 -8.42 6.10 17.95
N PHE A 295 -8.71 7.37 17.70
CA PHE A 295 -8.21 8.17 16.57
C PHE A 295 -6.69 8.05 16.40
N GLY A 296 -6.23 7.89 15.14
CA GLY A 296 -4.82 8.07 14.76
C GLY A 296 -4.01 6.78 14.61
N ALA A 297 -4.66 5.65 14.30
CA ALA A 297 -3.96 4.51 13.69
C ALA A 297 -3.56 4.89 12.26
N SER A 298 -2.26 4.88 11.95
CA SER A 298 -1.71 5.50 10.72
C SER A 298 -0.89 4.54 9.88
N PHE A 299 -0.98 4.68 8.56
CA PHE A 299 -0.06 4.08 7.60
C PHE A 299 0.85 5.18 7.03
N GLN A 300 2.14 4.84 6.94
CA GLN A 300 3.25 5.73 6.56
C GLN A 300 3.31 5.89 5.03
N ILE A 301 4.09 6.86 4.55
CA ILE A 301 4.16 7.11 3.11
C ILE A 301 4.85 5.98 2.35
N HIS A 302 4.17 5.45 1.34
CA HIS A 302 4.67 4.39 0.46
C HIS A 302 3.98 4.43 -0.90
N ALA A 303 4.59 3.78 -1.89
CA ALA A 303 3.93 3.34 -3.11
C ALA A 303 3.72 1.81 -3.03
N GLU A 304 2.99 1.26 -3.99
CA GLU A 304 2.66 -0.16 -4.05
C GLU A 304 3.80 -1.05 -4.54
N ASP A 305 3.75 -2.32 -4.14
CA ASP A 305 4.69 -3.33 -4.63
C ASP A 305 4.58 -3.49 -6.14
N PHE A 306 5.73 -3.61 -6.81
CA PHE A 306 5.81 -3.81 -8.27
C PHE A 306 4.99 -2.81 -9.10
N ARG A 307 4.72 -1.61 -8.56
CA ARG A 307 3.90 -0.57 -9.21
C ARG A 307 2.47 -1.04 -9.52
N LEU A 308 1.93 -1.96 -8.72
CA LEU A 308 0.57 -2.48 -8.86
C LEU A 308 -0.50 -1.42 -8.59
N VAL A 309 -1.72 -1.68 -9.05
CA VAL A 309 -2.92 -1.01 -8.53
C VAL A 309 -3.19 -1.56 -7.12
N SER A 310 -3.79 -0.76 -6.25
CA SER A 310 -4.18 -1.18 -4.90
C SER A 310 -5.58 -0.73 -4.58
N LEU A 311 -6.41 -1.67 -4.12
CA LEU A 311 -7.78 -1.44 -3.73
C LEU A 311 -7.85 -1.50 -2.20
N ASN A 312 -8.46 -0.50 -1.57
CA ASN A 312 -8.83 -0.57 -0.17
C ASN A 312 -10.33 -0.34 0.02
N HIS A 313 -11.09 -1.39 0.31
CA HIS A 313 -12.51 -1.30 0.65
C HIS A 313 -12.69 -1.03 2.15
N LEU A 314 -13.53 -0.06 2.52
CA LEU A 314 -13.82 0.27 3.92
C LEU A 314 -15.24 -0.15 4.28
N TYR A 315 -15.39 -1.19 5.10
CA TYR A 315 -16.70 -1.64 5.57
C TYR A 315 -17.28 -0.77 6.71
N LYS A 316 -16.42 -0.25 7.61
CA LYS A 316 -16.89 0.49 8.81
C LYS A 316 -15.92 1.57 9.25
N GLY A 317 -16.46 2.68 9.76
CA GLY A 317 -15.70 3.79 10.31
C GLY A 317 -15.39 4.88 9.27
N ARG A 318 -14.16 5.42 9.29
CA ARG A 318 -13.68 6.48 8.38
C ARG A 318 -12.16 6.55 8.39
N LYS A 319 -11.53 6.49 7.20
CA LYS A 319 -10.10 6.73 6.96
C LYS A 319 -9.89 8.07 6.25
N ILE A 320 -8.79 8.75 6.52
CA ILE A 320 -8.31 9.91 5.76
C ILE A 320 -7.01 9.52 5.07
N TRP A 321 -6.92 9.79 3.77
CA TRP A 321 -5.75 9.53 2.92
C TRP A 321 -5.13 10.86 2.46
N ILE A 322 -3.81 10.86 2.27
CA ILE A 322 -3.05 11.90 1.59
C ILE A 322 -2.31 11.19 0.45
N VAL A 323 -2.55 11.60 -0.79
CA VAL A 323 -1.99 10.95 -2.00
C VAL A 323 -1.25 11.99 -2.83
N VAL A 324 0.01 11.69 -3.18
CA VAL A 324 0.81 12.40 -4.17
C VAL A 324 0.70 11.62 -5.49
N PRO A 325 0.24 12.25 -6.60
CA PRO A 325 0.08 11.54 -7.87
C PRO A 325 1.42 11.09 -8.44
N SER A 326 1.41 10.05 -9.28
CA SER A 326 2.59 9.57 -10.00
C SER A 326 3.25 10.67 -10.83
N THR A 327 2.44 11.58 -11.41
CA THR A 327 2.89 12.79 -12.12
C THR A 327 3.62 13.82 -11.23
N ALA A 328 3.72 13.59 -9.92
CA ALA A 328 4.43 14.42 -8.95
C ALA A 328 5.56 13.68 -8.22
N VAL A 329 5.83 12.41 -8.55
CA VAL A 329 6.87 11.59 -7.89
C VAL A 329 8.24 12.24 -8.01
N ASP A 330 8.71 12.56 -9.22
CA ASP A 330 10.02 13.22 -9.43
C ASP A 330 10.18 14.49 -8.58
N VAL A 331 9.14 15.33 -8.53
CA VAL A 331 9.11 16.58 -7.74
C VAL A 331 9.21 16.27 -6.24
N ALA A 332 8.50 15.25 -5.76
CA ALA A 332 8.57 14.81 -4.38
C ALA A 332 9.95 14.23 -4.03
N GLU A 333 10.53 13.39 -4.89
CA GLU A 333 11.84 12.78 -4.64
C GLU A 333 12.98 13.79 -4.66
N GLU A 334 12.94 14.75 -5.58
CA GLU A 334 13.91 15.84 -5.65
C GLU A 334 13.79 16.78 -4.44
N ALA A 335 12.58 17.27 -4.14
CA ALA A 335 12.32 18.17 -3.01
C ALA A 335 12.57 17.52 -1.64
N LEU A 336 12.64 16.18 -1.57
CA LEU A 336 13.00 15.40 -0.39
C LEU A 336 14.46 14.88 -0.39
N GLY A 337 15.21 15.10 -1.48
CA GLY A 337 16.63 14.73 -1.64
C GLY A 337 16.90 13.23 -1.82
N ARG A 338 16.09 12.53 -2.63
CA ARG A 338 15.97 11.05 -2.60
C ARG A 338 16.17 10.31 -3.92
N LYS A 339 16.19 11.04 -5.03
CA LYS A 339 16.54 10.55 -6.36
C LYS A 339 17.74 9.59 -6.31
N ASP A 340 17.69 8.56 -7.15
CA ASP A 340 18.78 7.61 -7.42
C ASP A 340 19.24 6.74 -6.22
N LYS A 341 18.33 6.39 -5.29
CA LYS A 341 18.69 5.66 -4.04
C LYS A 341 18.03 4.30 -3.80
N CYS A 342 16.87 4.02 -4.41
CA CYS A 342 16.11 2.74 -4.45
C CYS A 342 14.63 3.06 -4.74
N SER A 343 13.96 2.38 -5.70
CA SER A 343 12.55 2.66 -6.04
C SER A 343 11.54 2.50 -4.88
N GLN A 344 11.96 1.88 -3.78
CA GLN A 344 11.15 1.60 -2.59
C GLN A 344 11.60 2.41 -1.36
N PHE A 345 12.49 3.40 -1.50
CA PHE A 345 13.16 4.02 -0.34
C PHE A 345 12.21 4.65 0.70
N MET A 346 10.97 5.02 0.34
CA MET A 346 10.02 5.61 1.28
C MET A 346 9.59 4.60 2.35
N ARG A 347 9.29 3.38 1.94
CA ARG A 347 8.87 2.26 2.80
C ARG A 347 9.89 2.00 3.91
N HIS A 348 11.18 1.99 3.57
CA HIS A 348 12.29 1.78 4.51
C HIS A 348 12.38 2.81 5.64
N ARG A 349 11.72 3.97 5.52
CA ARG A 349 11.92 5.10 6.42
C ARG A 349 10.77 5.32 7.40
N ALA A 350 9.61 4.69 7.21
CA ALA A 350 8.41 4.85 8.04
C ALA A 350 8.05 6.34 8.29
N GLU A 351 8.02 7.14 7.23
CA GLU A 351 7.83 8.60 7.33
C GLU A 351 6.37 9.05 7.16
N PHE A 352 6.07 10.28 7.59
CA PHE A 352 4.75 10.91 7.46
C PHE A 352 4.84 12.42 7.20
N PHE A 353 4.04 12.95 6.28
CA PHE A 353 4.16 14.24 5.59
C PHE A 353 2.85 15.05 5.60
N PHE A 354 2.52 15.64 6.76
CA PHE A 354 1.40 16.58 6.89
C PHE A 354 1.38 17.64 5.75
N PRO A 355 0.20 17.97 5.17
CA PRO A 355 0.03 18.84 4.01
C PRO A 355 0.91 20.10 3.97
N GLN A 356 0.98 20.85 5.08
CA GLN A 356 1.83 22.05 5.25
C GLN A 356 3.31 21.86 4.91
N LYS A 357 3.82 20.63 4.94
CA LYS A 357 5.18 20.27 4.53
C LYS A 357 5.27 19.95 3.03
N LEU A 358 4.23 19.36 2.44
CA LEU A 358 4.11 19.12 0.99
C LEU A 358 3.90 20.46 0.25
N GLU A 359 2.95 21.28 0.73
CA GLU A 359 2.71 22.67 0.32
C GLU A 359 4.01 23.48 0.29
N LYS A 360 4.79 23.46 1.39
CA LYS A 360 6.06 24.20 1.50
C LYS A 360 7.18 23.64 0.59
N LEU A 361 7.06 22.40 0.11
CA LEU A 361 7.97 21.82 -0.87
C LEU A 361 7.48 21.95 -2.32
N GLY A 362 6.29 22.53 -2.54
CA GLY A 362 5.69 22.62 -3.88
C GLY A 362 5.22 21.28 -4.44
N ILE A 363 5.07 20.24 -3.60
CA ILE A 363 4.64 18.90 -4.00
C ILE A 363 3.10 18.88 -4.13
N PRO A 364 2.52 18.56 -5.31
CA PRO A 364 1.09 18.33 -5.48
C PRO A 364 0.57 17.13 -4.68
N PHE A 365 -0.64 17.24 -4.11
CA PHE A 365 -1.32 16.12 -3.43
C PHE A 365 -2.86 16.27 -3.43
N ARG A 366 -3.53 15.19 -3.01
CA ARG A 366 -4.96 15.11 -2.72
C ARG A 366 -5.18 14.65 -1.28
N ILE A 367 -6.31 15.05 -0.70
CA ILE A 367 -6.78 14.63 0.63
C ILE A 367 -8.12 13.94 0.41
N ILE A 368 -8.21 12.64 0.70
CA ILE A 368 -9.42 11.85 0.44
C ILE A 368 -10.06 11.42 1.75
N ASP A 369 -11.38 11.57 1.83
CA ASP A 369 -12.20 11.23 2.99
C ASP A 369 -12.99 9.96 2.69
N GLN A 370 -12.49 8.80 3.13
CA GLN A 370 -13.09 7.50 2.83
C GLN A 370 -14.14 7.11 3.88
N ARG A 371 -15.32 6.71 3.40
CA ARG A 371 -16.51 6.33 4.18
C ARG A 371 -16.89 4.86 3.93
N PRO A 372 -17.79 4.29 4.76
CA PRO A 372 -18.25 2.92 4.59
C PRO A 372 -18.84 2.69 3.20
N GLY A 373 -18.56 1.53 2.59
CA GLY A 373 -18.98 1.19 1.23
C GLY A 373 -18.09 1.77 0.12
N GLU A 374 -17.14 2.66 0.43
CA GLU A 374 -16.23 3.23 -0.58
C GLU A 374 -14.92 2.44 -0.68
N THR A 375 -14.61 1.96 -1.88
CA THR A 375 -13.30 1.44 -2.26
C THR A 375 -12.43 2.61 -2.75
N ILE A 376 -11.25 2.80 -2.14
CA ILE A 376 -10.20 3.66 -2.71
C ILE A 376 -9.37 2.80 -3.66
N VAL A 377 -9.12 3.31 -4.87
CA VAL A 377 -8.20 2.71 -5.84
C VAL A 377 -6.99 3.63 -5.96
N ILE A 378 -5.83 3.16 -5.47
CA ILE A 378 -4.53 3.80 -5.66
C ILE A 378 -3.95 3.31 -7.00
N LEU A 379 -3.44 4.24 -7.80
CA LEU A 379 -2.86 3.98 -9.12
C LEU A 379 -1.33 3.78 -9.02
N PRO A 380 -0.69 3.15 -10.02
CA PRO A 380 0.75 2.91 -10.04
C PRO A 380 1.58 4.15 -9.68
N ASP A 381 2.62 3.94 -8.86
CA ASP A 381 3.56 4.94 -8.33
C ASP A 381 2.97 6.06 -7.46
N ALA A 382 1.66 6.09 -7.19
CA ALA A 382 1.06 7.12 -6.35
C ALA A 382 1.47 6.94 -4.88
N TYR A 383 2.40 7.78 -4.41
CA TYR A 383 2.83 7.81 -3.02
C TYR A 383 1.66 8.21 -2.10
N HIS A 384 1.35 7.39 -1.11
CA HIS A 384 0.20 7.61 -0.24
C HIS A 384 0.49 7.31 1.24
N GLU A 385 -0.12 8.09 2.12
CA GLU A 385 -0.12 7.94 3.58
C GLU A 385 -1.51 8.23 4.15
N GLY A 386 -1.76 7.91 5.42
CA GLY A 386 -3.07 8.21 6.00
C GLY A 386 -3.32 7.62 7.38
N PHE A 387 -4.58 7.69 7.82
CA PHE A 387 -4.97 7.26 9.16
C PHE A 387 -6.48 6.98 9.31
N SER A 388 -6.79 6.01 10.18
CA SER A 388 -8.13 5.76 10.69
C SER A 388 -8.50 6.77 11.79
N THR A 389 -9.70 7.33 11.69
CA THR A 389 -10.19 8.40 12.59
C THR A 389 -10.86 7.90 13.88
N GLY A 390 -10.89 6.58 14.09
CA GLY A 390 -11.53 5.88 15.20
C GLY A 390 -11.47 4.38 14.96
N TYR A 391 -12.50 3.63 15.41
CA TYR A 391 -12.65 2.23 14.98
C TYR A 391 -12.91 2.16 13.47
N THR A 392 -12.17 1.32 12.77
CA THR A 392 -12.38 1.00 11.35
C THR A 392 -12.16 -0.49 11.12
N ILE A 393 -12.85 -1.04 10.13
CA ILE A 393 -12.47 -2.31 9.50
C ILE A 393 -12.52 -2.13 7.98
N ALA A 394 -11.44 -2.53 7.33
CA ALA A 394 -11.19 -2.37 5.91
C ALA A 394 -10.44 -3.59 5.39
N GLU A 395 -10.46 -3.80 4.08
CA GLU A 395 -9.76 -4.87 3.39
C GLU A 395 -8.92 -4.27 2.26
N ALA A 396 -7.73 -4.82 2.00
CA ALA A 396 -6.87 -4.39 0.91
C ALA A 396 -6.43 -5.59 0.06
N LYS A 397 -6.23 -5.35 -1.25
CA LYS A 397 -5.68 -6.29 -2.22
C LYS A 397 -5.02 -5.51 -3.36
N ASN A 398 -3.93 -6.02 -3.95
CA ASN A 398 -3.37 -5.46 -5.17
C ASN A 398 -4.06 -6.01 -6.43
N TYR A 399 -3.87 -5.33 -7.55
CA TYR A 399 -4.40 -5.73 -8.87
C TYR A 399 -3.40 -5.40 -9.97
N ALA A 400 -3.22 -6.32 -10.93
CA ALA A 400 -2.43 -6.12 -12.13
C ALA A 400 -3.33 -6.02 -13.37
N ASP A 401 -3.33 -4.87 -14.03
CA ASP A 401 -4.07 -4.68 -15.28
C ASP A 401 -3.30 -5.18 -16.51
N ASP A 402 -3.94 -5.16 -17.69
CA ASP A 402 -3.32 -5.58 -18.96
C ASP A 402 -2.00 -4.87 -19.27
N ALA A 403 -1.83 -3.61 -18.84
CA ALA A 403 -0.60 -2.85 -19.00
C ALA A 403 0.51 -3.19 -17.99
N TRP A 404 0.19 -3.80 -16.84
CA TRP A 404 1.16 -4.09 -15.78
C TRP A 404 2.28 -5.03 -16.23
N THR A 405 3.51 -4.74 -15.79
CA THR A 405 4.71 -5.53 -16.08
C THR A 405 5.79 -5.33 -15.02
N THR A 406 6.41 -6.43 -14.58
CA THR A 406 7.56 -6.41 -13.66
C THR A 406 8.85 -5.87 -14.29
N SER A 407 8.91 -5.71 -15.62
CA SER A 407 10.11 -5.29 -16.37
C SER A 407 10.67 -3.92 -15.97
N THR A 408 9.86 -3.06 -15.32
CA THR A 408 10.28 -1.74 -14.83
C THR A 408 10.59 -1.70 -13.33
N TYR A 409 10.39 -2.81 -12.61
CA TYR A 409 10.67 -2.88 -11.19
C TYR A 409 12.18 -2.97 -10.93
N GLN A 410 12.67 -2.08 -10.06
CA GLN A 410 14.03 -2.12 -9.55
C GLN A 410 13.98 -2.65 -8.11
N PRO A 411 14.47 -3.87 -7.83
CA PRO A 411 14.52 -4.40 -6.47
C PRO A 411 15.35 -3.53 -5.53
N CYS A 412 15.08 -3.61 -4.23
CA CYS A 412 15.91 -2.98 -3.22
C CYS A 412 17.36 -3.49 -3.29
N GLU A 413 18.34 -2.59 -3.20
CA GLU A 413 19.72 -2.99 -2.94
C GLU A 413 19.81 -3.79 -1.64
N ALA A 414 20.67 -4.82 -1.59
CA ALA A 414 20.85 -5.67 -0.41
C ALA A 414 21.14 -4.89 0.89
N LYS A 415 21.78 -3.70 0.77
CA LYS A 415 22.04 -2.78 1.91
C LYS A 415 20.79 -2.21 2.56
N CYS A 416 19.61 -2.31 1.93
CA CYS A 416 18.34 -1.85 2.47
C CYS A 416 17.74 -2.79 3.53
N GLN A 417 18.12 -4.08 3.52
CA GLN A 417 17.70 -5.09 4.52
C GLN A 417 16.17 -5.14 4.77
N LEU A 418 15.36 -4.90 3.73
CA LEU A 418 13.91 -4.97 3.82
C LEU A 418 13.46 -6.44 3.86
N ALA A 419 13.09 -6.92 5.05
CA ALA A 419 12.65 -8.31 5.24
C ALA A 419 11.41 -8.69 4.42
N THR A 420 10.56 -7.71 4.07
CA THR A 420 9.36 -7.89 3.24
C THR A 420 9.62 -7.68 1.74
N ALA A 421 10.87 -7.69 1.28
CA ALA A 421 11.19 -7.49 -0.13
C ALA A 421 10.84 -8.73 -0.96
N ILE A 422 9.75 -8.65 -1.72
CA ILE A 422 9.29 -9.72 -2.62
C ILE A 422 10.30 -9.93 -3.76
N PRO A 423 10.84 -11.16 -3.95
CA PRO A 423 11.70 -11.48 -5.09
C PRO A 423 10.96 -11.38 -6.42
N ALA A 424 11.54 -10.72 -7.41
CA ALA A 424 10.91 -10.47 -8.71
C ALA A 424 10.57 -11.73 -9.53
N ASP A 425 11.25 -12.86 -9.27
CA ASP A 425 10.90 -14.17 -9.85
C ASP A 425 9.56 -14.73 -9.31
N LEU A 426 9.02 -14.27 -8.17
CA LEU A 426 7.69 -14.68 -7.73
C LEU A 426 6.56 -14.01 -8.53
N LEU A 427 6.81 -12.82 -9.07
CA LEU A 427 5.83 -11.99 -9.80
C LEU A 427 6.06 -11.97 -11.32
N ARG A 428 7.01 -12.73 -11.86
CA ARG A 428 7.07 -12.96 -13.32
C ARG A 428 5.84 -13.77 -13.78
N PRO A 429 5.46 -13.72 -15.07
CA PRO A 429 4.47 -14.64 -15.63
C PRO A 429 4.80 -16.11 -15.34
N LEU A 430 3.75 -16.90 -15.06
CA LEU A 430 3.82 -18.35 -14.96
C LEU A 430 4.20 -18.94 -16.33
N GLN A 431 5.07 -19.94 -16.35
CA GLN A 431 5.50 -20.59 -17.60
C GLN A 431 4.59 -21.77 -17.97
N GLU A 432 4.54 -22.12 -19.26
CA GLU A 432 3.77 -23.28 -19.72
C GLU A 432 4.32 -24.57 -19.09
N GLY A 433 3.45 -25.33 -18.40
CA GLY A 433 3.82 -26.51 -17.64
C GLY A 433 4.40 -26.24 -16.23
N GLU A 434 4.51 -24.97 -15.80
CA GLU A 434 4.91 -24.62 -14.45
C GLU A 434 3.71 -24.63 -13.49
N THR A 435 3.84 -25.30 -12.35
CA THR A 435 2.84 -25.24 -11.27
C THR A 435 2.99 -23.91 -10.51
N GLN A 436 1.90 -23.16 -10.39
CA GLN A 436 1.87 -21.94 -9.59
C GLN A 436 2.17 -22.23 -8.10
N LEU A 437 3.06 -21.45 -7.50
CA LEU A 437 3.48 -21.62 -6.11
C LEU A 437 2.51 -20.90 -5.17
N ASP A 438 1.64 -21.64 -4.50
CA ASP A 438 0.82 -21.07 -3.42
C ASP A 438 1.67 -20.84 -2.16
N LEU A 439 1.88 -19.57 -1.79
CA LEU A 439 2.56 -19.20 -0.55
C LEU A 439 1.58 -18.93 0.61
N CYS A 440 0.26 -18.97 0.37
CA CYS A 440 -0.77 -18.88 1.40
C CYS A 440 -0.78 -20.15 2.25
N ALA A 441 -0.76 -21.35 1.62
CA ALA A 441 -0.62 -22.62 2.34
C ALA A 441 0.65 -22.69 3.21
N GLY A 442 1.73 -22.02 2.82
CA GLY A 442 2.95 -21.90 3.64
C GLY A 442 2.81 -20.97 4.85
N PHE A 443 1.92 -19.97 4.77
CA PHE A 443 1.63 -19.03 5.86
C PHE A 443 0.83 -19.72 6.98
N ASP A 444 -0.21 -20.48 6.62
CA ASP A 444 -1.06 -21.19 7.59
C ASP A 444 -0.24 -22.22 8.40
N LEU A 445 0.68 -22.96 7.75
CA LEU A 445 1.60 -23.89 8.42
C LEU A 445 2.57 -23.22 9.41
N ALA A 446 2.93 -21.95 9.20
CA ALA A 446 3.75 -21.20 10.14
C ALA A 446 2.91 -20.74 11.35
N ALA A 447 1.69 -20.27 11.11
CA ALA A 447 0.76 -19.86 12.16
C ALA A 447 0.37 -21.02 13.10
N GLU A 448 0.20 -22.24 12.57
CA GLU A 448 -0.01 -23.44 13.38
C GLU A 448 1.19 -23.74 14.30
N GLN A 449 2.42 -23.60 13.81
CA GLN A 449 3.65 -23.89 14.55
C GLN A 449 3.97 -22.86 15.65
N GLU A 450 3.51 -21.61 15.52
CA GLU A 450 3.62 -20.60 16.59
C GLU A 450 2.55 -20.76 17.68
N SER A 451 1.55 -21.63 17.49
CA SER A 451 0.51 -21.87 18.50
C SER A 451 1.07 -22.62 19.73
N PRO A 452 0.87 -22.11 20.97
CA PRO A 452 1.39 -22.79 22.16
C PRO A 452 0.60 -24.08 22.44
N PRO A 453 1.26 -25.20 22.76
CA PRO A 453 0.59 -26.49 22.95
C PRO A 453 -0.44 -26.41 24.08
N ALA A 454 -1.65 -26.91 23.80
CA ALA A 454 -2.81 -26.77 24.68
C ALA A 454 -2.57 -27.39 26.07
N THR A 455 -2.36 -26.55 27.09
CA THR A 455 -2.16 -26.97 28.47
C THR A 455 -3.39 -27.73 29.00
N PRO A 456 -3.25 -29.00 29.43
CA PRO A 456 -4.38 -29.75 29.99
C PRO A 456 -4.97 -29.06 31.21
N MET A 457 -6.30 -28.93 31.27
CA MET A 457 -6.97 -28.34 32.44
C MET A 457 -6.79 -29.25 33.67
N PRO A 458 -6.29 -28.73 34.81
CA PRO A 458 -6.21 -29.52 36.04
C PRO A 458 -7.61 -29.73 36.64
N GLU A 459 -7.90 -30.97 37.04
CA GLU A 459 -9.17 -31.32 37.69
C GLU A 459 -9.39 -30.56 39.00
N LYS A 460 -10.60 -30.04 39.20
CA LYS A 460 -10.97 -29.27 40.40
C LYS A 460 -11.29 -30.18 41.59
N THR A 461 -10.27 -30.78 42.19
CA THR A 461 -10.36 -31.52 43.45
C THR A 461 -10.85 -30.61 44.58
N LYS A 462 -12.16 -30.65 44.85
CA LYS A 462 -12.78 -29.92 45.98
C LYS A 462 -12.20 -30.42 47.30
N ARG A 463 -11.42 -29.59 48.00
CA ARG A 463 -11.14 -29.77 49.43
C ARG A 463 -11.89 -28.72 50.23
N ARG A 464 -12.78 -29.21 51.10
CA ARG A 464 -13.50 -28.47 52.13
C ARG A 464 -12.51 -28.14 53.25
N PHE A 465 -12.33 -26.87 53.56
CA PHE A 465 -11.68 -26.43 54.80
C PHE A 465 -12.78 -26.09 55.81
N GLU A 466 -12.62 -26.60 57.02
CA GLU A 466 -13.44 -26.25 58.17
C GLU A 466 -12.61 -25.36 59.12
N ASP A 467 -13.31 -24.60 59.94
CA ASP A 467 -12.76 -23.53 60.78
C ASP A 467 -12.21 -24.08 62.10
N ASP A 468 -11.03 -23.60 62.52
CA ASP A 468 -10.62 -23.61 63.91
C ASP A 468 -9.52 -22.56 64.17
N GLY A 469 -9.53 -21.93 65.35
CA GLY A 469 -8.94 -20.59 65.54
C GLY A 469 -7.77 -20.48 66.52
N GLN A 470 -7.69 -19.30 67.18
CA GLN A 470 -6.66 -18.84 68.14
C GLN A 470 -5.35 -18.35 67.46
N SER A 471 -4.98 -17.05 67.51
CA SER A 471 -4.35 -16.27 68.61
C SER A 471 -2.86 -16.59 68.82
N VAL A 472 -1.90 -15.68 69.07
CA VAL A 472 -1.88 -14.23 69.40
C VAL A 472 -0.66 -13.57 68.72
N GLY A 473 -0.68 -12.27 68.39
CA GLY A 473 0.56 -11.54 68.04
C GLY A 473 0.42 -10.05 67.71
N ASN A 474 0.92 -9.16 68.57
CA ASN A 474 1.23 -7.77 68.20
C ASN A 474 2.49 -7.75 67.29
N ILE A 475 2.71 -6.76 66.42
CA ILE A 475 3.39 -5.50 66.80
C ILE A 475 3.12 -4.37 65.79
N LYS A 476 3.05 -3.14 66.31
CA LYS A 476 2.88 -1.85 65.58
C LYS A 476 4.25 -1.43 64.97
N ARG A 477 4.43 -0.44 64.08
CA ARG A 477 3.72 0.84 63.92
C ARG A 477 4.34 1.61 62.72
N ALA A 478 3.51 2.16 61.82
CA ALA A 478 3.66 3.50 61.19
C ALA A 478 4.98 3.83 60.41
N LYS A 479 5.14 4.99 59.74
CA LYS A 479 4.40 6.26 59.84
C LYS A 479 4.55 7.16 58.59
N VAL A 480 3.40 7.69 58.14
CA VAL A 480 3.19 8.86 57.24
C VAL A 480 3.82 8.76 55.86
#